data_AF-A0A2V9KS34-F1
#
_entry.id   AF-A0A2V9KS34-F1
#
_cell.length_a   1.000
_cell.length_b   1.000
_cell.length_c   1.000
_cell.angle_alpha   90.00
_cell.angle_beta   90.00
_cell.angle_gamma   90.00
#
_symmetry.space_group_name_H-M   'P 1'
#
loop_
_entity.id
_entity.type
_entity.pdbx_description
1 polymer ?
#
loop_
_entity_poly.entity_id
_entity_poly.type
_entity_poly.pdbx_seq_one_letter_code
_entity_poly.pdbx_strand_id
1 'polypeptide(L)' 'MDEIAFEVSRDEESGWLIAHWDAPDRSGGITTQGEDLRDLQAQIVDAVATHFEENEAPRRIRLHFINDPILVSI' A
#
# COMPACT_ATOMS: atom_id res chain seq x y z
N MET A 1 -15.77 -4.90 5.34
CA MET A 1 -14.96 -3.66 5.50
C MET A 1 -15.25 -2.75 4.31
N ASP A 2 -15.50 -1.44 4.46
CA ASP A 2 -15.90 -0.60 3.31
C ASP A 2 -14.70 -0.04 2.54
N GLU A 3 -13.66 0.40 3.26
CA GLU A 3 -12.42 0.96 2.69
C GLU A 3 -11.20 0.48 3.48
N ILE A 4 -10.08 0.27 2.78
CA ILE A 4 -8.74 0.22 3.37
C ILE A 4 -7.84 1.29 2.74
N ALA A 5 -6.84 1.74 3.48
CA ALA A 5 -5.88 2.74 3.03
C ALA A 5 -4.46 2.21 3.14
N PHE A 6 -3.77 2.09 2.01
CA PHE A 6 -2.35 1.78 1.97
C PHE A 6 -1.54 3.04 2.19
N GLU A 7 -0.51 2.94 3.02
CA GLU A 7 0.59 3.90 3.06
C GLU A 7 1.54 3.56 1.93
N VAL A 8 1.84 4.55 1.08
CA VAL A 8 2.72 4.40 -0.08
C VAL A 8 3.94 5.29 0.10
N SER A 9 5.12 4.69 0.09
CA SER A 9 6.40 5.40 0.13
C SER A 9 7.24 5.03 -1.10
N ARG A 10 8.30 5.79 -1.35
CA ARG A 10 9.31 5.44 -2.35
C ARG A 10 10.55 4.92 -1.64
N ASP A 11 11.01 3.76 -2.03
CA ASP A 11 12.29 3.24 -1.60
C ASP A 11 13.43 4.06 -2.22
N GLU A 12 14.38 4.52 -1.41
CA GLU A 12 15.44 5.45 -1.86
C GLU A 12 16.51 4.75 -2.71
N GLU A 13 16.72 3.45 -2.53
CA GLU A 13 17.76 2.69 -3.23
C GLU A 13 17.28 2.22 -4.61
N SER A 14 16.13 1.54 -4.65
CA SER A 14 15.54 1.00 -5.88
C SER A 14 14.71 2.01 -6.65
N GLY A 15 14.20 3.04 -5.97
CA GLY A 15 13.22 3.97 -6.53
C GLY A 15 11.82 3.36 -6.67
N TRP A 16 11.56 2.13 -6.21
CA TRP A 16 10.25 1.49 -6.34
C TRP A 16 9.24 2.11 -5.36
N LEU A 17 7.97 1.99 -5.70
CA LEU A 17 6.90 2.32 -4.75
C LEU A 17 6.64 1.13 -3.85
N ILE A 18 6.59 1.36 -2.55
CA ILE A 18 6.26 0.37 -1.53
C ILE A 18 4.90 0.74 -0.96
N ALA A 19 3.94 -0.19 -0.98
CA ALA A 19 2.63 -0.02 -0.36
C ALA A 19 2.49 -0.97 0.83
N HIS A 20 2.03 -0.44 1.95
CA HIS A 20 1.81 -1.20 3.17
C HIS A 20 0.44 -0.89 3.79
N TRP A 21 -0.22 -1.91 4.32
CA TRP A 21 -1.45 -1.79 5.10
C TRP A 21 -1.43 -2.81 6.24
N ASP A 22 -1.72 -2.35 7.46
CA ASP A 22 -1.90 -3.22 8.63
C ASP A 22 -3.37 -3.47 8.93
N ALA A 23 -3.70 -4.73 9.24
CA ALA A 23 -5.03 -5.09 9.69
C ALA A 23 -5.30 -4.52 11.10
N PRO A 24 -6.50 -3.94 11.35
CA PRO A 24 -6.80 -3.26 12.61
C PRO A 24 -6.82 -4.18 13.84
N ASP A 25 -6.97 -5.49 13.63
CA ASP A 25 -7.00 -6.52 14.68
C ASP A 25 -5.64 -7.19 14.91
N ARG A 26 -4.58 -6.71 14.24
CA ARG A 26 -3.21 -7.26 14.30
C ARG A 26 -3.09 -8.70 13.80
N SER A 27 -4.01 -9.15 12.95
CA SER A 27 -3.94 -10.45 12.28
C SER A 27 -2.83 -10.53 11.21
N GLY A 28 -2.26 -9.38 10.85
CA GLY A 28 -1.21 -9.24 9.85
C GLY A 28 -1.42 -7.98 9.03
N GLY A 29 -0.97 -8.01 7.77
CA GLY A 29 -1.10 -6.90 6.85
C GLY A 29 -0.74 -7.32 5.43
N ILE A 30 -0.79 -6.35 4.53
CA ILE A 30 -0.37 -6.49 3.14
C ILE A 30 0.80 -5.57 2.93
N THR A 31 1.92 -6.11 2.42
CA THR A 31 3.05 -5.33 1.92
C THR A 31 3.33 -5.76 0.49
N THR A 32 3.41 -4.79 -0.41
CA THR A 32 3.72 -5.03 -1.82
C THR A 32 4.52 -3.89 -2.41
N GLN A 33 5.07 -4.09 -3.60
CA GLN A 33 5.90 -3.10 -4.29
C GLN A 33 5.66 -3.12 -5.79
N GLY A 34 5.92 -1.98 -6.44
CA GLY A 34 5.87 -1.86 -7.90
C GLY A 34 6.77 -0.76 -8.43
N GLU A 35 7.24 -0.93 -9.66
CA GLU A 35 8.19 -0.01 -10.32
C GLU A 35 7.56 1.37 -10.58
N ASP A 36 6.26 1.38 -10.88
CA ASP A 36 5.46 2.59 -11.06
C ASP A 36 4.05 2.42 -10.45
N LEU A 37 3.22 3.46 -10.58
CA LEU A 37 1.87 3.46 -10.00
C LEU A 37 0.93 2.43 -10.64
N ARG A 38 1.16 2.06 -11.90
CA ARG A 38 0.34 1.07 -12.59
C ARG A 38 0.71 -0.33 -12.13
N ASP A 39 2.00 -0.62 -12.03
CA ASP A 39 2.53 -1.87 -11.50
C ASP A 39 2.11 -2.07 -10.05
N LEU A 40 2.29 -1.04 -9.21
CA LEU A 40 1.85 -1.09 -7.80
C LEU A 40 0.35 -1.36 -7.67
N GLN A 41 -0.49 -0.77 -8.52
CA GLN A 41 -1.94 -1.04 -8.50
C GLN A 41 -2.27 -2.50 -8.79
N ALA A 42 -1.61 -3.11 -9.78
CA ALA A 42 -1.82 -4.52 -10.09
C ALA A 42 -1.42 -5.40 -8.89
N GLN A 43 -0.26 -5.11 -8.32
CA GLN A 43 0.28 -5.85 -7.17
C GLN A 43 -0.59 -5.70 -5.91
N ILE A 44 -1.21 -4.53 -5.70
CA ILE A 44 -2.17 -4.31 -4.61
C ILE A 44 -3.45 -5.11 -4.83
N VAL A 45 -4.01 -5.09 -6.05
CA VAL A 45 -5.25 -5.82 -6.35
C VAL A 45 -5.06 -7.33 -6.13
N ASP A 46 -3.95 -7.88 -6.62
CA ASP A 46 -3.63 -9.31 -6.46
C ASP A 46 -3.41 -9.67 -4.99
N ALA A 47 -2.70 -8.82 -4.24
CA ALA A 47 -2.47 -9.05 -2.82
C ALA A 47 -3.75 -8.97 -1.99
N VAL A 48 -4.64 -8.02 -2.28
CA VAL A 48 -5.97 -7.92 -1.63
C VAL A 48 -6.83 -9.13 -1.96
N ALA A 49 -6.85 -9.58 -3.22
CA ALA A 49 -7.60 -10.77 -3.62
C ALA A 49 -7.09 -12.05 -2.95
N THR A 50 -5.79 -12.11 -2.62
CA THR A 50 -5.18 -13.25 -1.93
C THR A 50 -5.37 -13.18 -0.41
N HIS A 51 -5.40 -11.97 0.16
CA HIS A 51 -5.50 -11.76 1.60
C HIS A 51 -6.92 -11.95 2.14
N PHE A 52 -7.94 -11.50 1.39
CA PHE A 52 -9.33 -11.55 1.82
C PHE A 52 -10.08 -12.73 1.18
N GLU A 53 -11.03 -13.31 1.92
CA GLU A 53 -12.00 -14.24 1.32
C GLU A 53 -12.95 -13.51 0.35
N GLU A 54 -13.60 -14.23 -0.56
CA GLU A 54 -14.44 -13.69 -1.66
C GLU A 54 -15.52 -12.67 -1.23
N ASN A 55 -15.93 -12.67 0.04
CA ASN A 55 -16.96 -11.76 0.58
C ASN A 55 -16.44 -10.78 1.63
N GLU A 56 -15.14 -10.79 1.93
CA GLU A 56 -14.52 -9.97 2.97
C GLU A 56 -13.69 -8.81 2.40
N ALA A 57 -13.38 -8.87 1.11
CA ALA A 57 -12.60 -7.86 0.40
C ALA A 57 -13.23 -6.45 0.51
N PRO A 58 -12.40 -5.40 0.63
CA PRO A 58 -12.87 -4.02 0.74
C PRO A 58 -13.48 -3.55 -0.58
N ARG A 59 -14.49 -2.67 -0.51
CA ARG A 59 -15.11 -2.07 -1.71
C ARG A 59 -14.28 -0.94 -2.31
N ARG A 60 -13.41 -0.34 -1.50
CA ARG A 60 -12.54 0.77 -1.88
C ARG A 60 -11.12 0.57 -1.34
N ILE A 61 -10.16 0.87 -2.18
CA ILE A 61 -8.74 0.92 -1.83
C ILE A 61 -8.28 2.35 -2.05
N ARG A 62 -7.74 2.97 -1.00
CA ARG A 62 -7.16 4.31 -1.05
C ARG A 62 -5.64 4.21 -0.92
N LEU A 63 -4.93 4.99 -1.71
CA LEU A 63 -3.47 5.12 -1.61
C LEU A 63 -3.14 6.45 -0.94
N HIS A 64 -2.41 6.39 0.17
CA HIS A 64 -1.91 7.55 0.88
C HIS A 64 -0.40 7.66 0.67
N PHE A 65 0.03 8.57 -0.19
CA PHE A 65 1.44 8.80 -0.46
C PHE A 65 2.07 9.58 0.69
N ILE A 66 3.03 8.94 1.36
CA ILE A 66 3.87 9.55 2.38
C ILE A 66 5.11 10.09 1.69
N ASN A 67 5.33 11.40 1.86
CA ASN A 67 6.58 12.05 1.48
C ASN A 67 7.18 12.64 2.75
N ASP A 68 8.45 12.35 3.02
CA ASP A 68 9.22 12.98 4.08
C ASP A 68 10.27 13.93 3.47
N PRO A 69 9.86 15.12 3.00
CA PRO A 69 10.80 16.09 2.48
C PRO A 69 11.70 16.59 3.62
N ILE A 70 13.00 16.28 3.55
CA ILE A 70 13.99 16.86 4.45
C ILE A 70 14.21 18.33 4.05
N LEU A 71 13.78 19.25 4.91
CA LEU A 71 14.09 20.66 4.79
C LEU A 71 15.37 20.96 5.55
N VAL A 72 16.38 21.50 4.85
CA VAL A 72 17.58 22.03 5.50
C VAL A 72 17.31 23.46 5.93
N SER A 73 17.37 23.74 7.24
CA SER A 73 17.41 25.13 7.72
C SER A 73 18.84 25.63 7.62
N ILE A 74 19.06 26.62 6.76
CA ILE A 74 20.29 27.44 6.70
C ILE A 74 20.23 28.57 7.72
#